data_AF-A0A7Y0XBB1-F1
#
_entry.id   AF-A0A7Y0XBB1-F1
#
_cell.length_a   1.000
_cell.length_b   1.000
_cell.length_c   1.000
_cell.angle_alpha   90.00
_cell.angle_beta   90.00
_cell.angle_gamma   90.00
#
_symmetry.space_group_name_H-M   'P 1'
#
loop_
_entity.id
_entity.type
_entity.pdbx_description
1 polymer ?
#
loop_
_entity_poly.entity_id
_entity_poly.type
_entity_poly.pdbx_seq_one_letter_code
_entity_poly.pdbx_strand_id
1 'polypeptide(L)'
;QWKNALSQGLLQHALEQLIDEIKATPKDASLRSSFIELLCIDGDFERADAQLMQSIKLFPEYLPGASQLRHLVKAAQARKDFINGAASAKVLGDEELTKELVRFNLALGNQEYEEASRLSHRIEEHRTIKGFNVNGTNYEDARDIDDRLGGYIELFSTAGNYFLVPISSIHTLEVKAPTSLL
;
A
#
# COMPACT_ATOMS: atom_id res chain seq x y z
N GLN A 1 4.49 20.83 -16.53
CA GLN A 1 5.39 21.46 -15.55
C GLN A 1 5.45 20.67 -14.23
N TRP A 2 4.38 19.93 -13.91
CA TRP A 2 4.23 19.13 -12.71
C TRP A 2 5.37 18.12 -12.45
N LYS A 3 5.98 17.55 -13.50
CA LYS A 3 7.12 16.63 -13.36
C LYS A 3 8.33 17.26 -12.66
N ASN A 4 8.56 18.56 -12.85
CA ASN A 4 9.64 19.27 -12.17
C ASN A 4 9.31 19.42 -10.68
N ALA A 5 8.08 19.84 -10.34
CA ALA A 5 7.62 19.88 -8.95
C ALA A 5 7.75 18.51 -8.27
N LEU A 6 7.36 17.43 -8.95
CA LEU A 6 7.52 16.07 -8.44
C LEU A 6 9.00 15.69 -8.21
N SER A 7 9.90 16.04 -9.14
CA SER A 7 11.34 15.78 -8.99
C SER A 7 11.98 16.52 -7.81
N GLN A 8 11.35 17.61 -7.35
CA GLN A 8 11.74 18.38 -6.17
C GLN A 8 11.04 17.89 -4.89
N GLY A 9 10.25 16.82 -4.95
CA GLY A 9 9.49 16.29 -3.82
C GLY A 9 8.24 17.11 -3.45
N LEU A 10 7.80 18.01 -4.33
CA LEU A 10 6.65 18.89 -4.09
C LEU A 10 5.34 18.26 -4.62
N LEU A 11 4.86 17.21 -3.95
CA LEU A 11 3.69 16.43 -4.40
C LEU A 11 2.43 17.28 -4.57
N GLN A 12 2.08 18.10 -3.57
CA GLN A 12 0.88 18.95 -3.61
C GLN A 12 0.94 19.93 -4.78
N HIS A 13 2.10 20.53 -5.02
CA HIS A 13 2.27 21.46 -6.13
C HIS A 13 2.18 20.76 -7.49
N ALA A 14 2.69 19.52 -7.60
CA ALA A 14 2.52 18.70 -8.80
C ALA A 14 1.04 18.37 -9.07
N LEU A 15 0.26 18.05 -8.04
CA LEU A 15 -1.19 17.82 -8.15
C LEU A 15 -1.95 19.07 -8.59
N GLU A 16 -1.66 20.24 -8.02
CA GLU A 16 -2.25 21.52 -8.42
C GLU A 16 -2.01 21.81 -9.91
N GLN A 17 -0.76 21.67 -10.35
CA GLN A 17 -0.38 21.88 -11.75
C GLN A 17 -1.07 20.87 -12.69
N LEU A 18 -1.18 19.59 -12.29
CA LEU A 18 -1.91 18.59 -13.08
C LEU A 18 -3.40 18.92 -13.21
N ILE A 19 -4.03 19.43 -12.15
CA ILE A 19 -5.43 19.84 -12.19
C ILE A 19 -5.63 20.95 -13.23
N ASP A 20 -4.74 21.94 -13.25
CA ASP A 20 -4.84 23.05 -14.21
C ASP A 20 -4.51 22.61 -15.65
N GLU A 21 -3.54 21.71 -15.83
CA GLU A 21 -3.26 21.09 -17.14
C GLU A 21 -4.47 20.28 -17.64
N ILE A 22 -5.13 19.47 -16.79
CA ILE A 22 -6.34 18.71 -17.16
C ILE A 22 -7.52 19.64 -17.49
N LYS A 23 -7.69 20.76 -16.78
CA LYS A 23 -8.74 21.75 -17.13
C LYS A 23 -8.52 22.32 -18.53
N ALA A 24 -7.26 22.57 -18.92
CA ALA A 24 -6.92 23.07 -20.24
C ALA A 24 -7.10 21.99 -21.33
N THR A 25 -6.83 20.72 -21.02
CA THR A 25 -6.92 19.59 -21.97
C THR A 25 -7.71 18.40 -21.40
N PRO A 26 -9.03 18.52 -21.19
CA PRO A 26 -9.84 17.55 -20.42
C PRO A 26 -9.98 16.16 -21.06
N LYS A 27 -9.61 16.02 -22.34
CA LYS A 27 -9.63 14.75 -23.10
C LYS A 27 -8.24 14.10 -23.22
N ASP A 28 -7.23 14.61 -22.52
CA ASP A 28 -5.91 13.96 -22.47
C ASP A 28 -5.93 12.82 -21.45
N ALA A 29 -5.87 11.58 -21.95
CA ALA A 29 -5.86 10.38 -21.12
C ALA A 29 -4.56 10.24 -20.31
N SER A 30 -3.43 10.67 -20.87
CA SER A 30 -2.11 10.56 -20.22
C SER A 30 -2.03 11.47 -19.00
N LEU A 31 -2.51 12.72 -19.10
CA LEU A 31 -2.58 13.64 -17.96
C LEU A 31 -3.48 13.09 -16.84
N ARG A 32 -4.65 12.55 -17.20
CA ARG A 32 -5.56 11.93 -16.23
C ARG A 32 -4.96 10.69 -15.57
N SER A 33 -4.23 9.87 -16.33
CA SER A 33 -3.50 8.71 -15.80
C SER A 33 -2.46 9.13 -14.77
N SER A 34 -1.59 10.10 -15.11
CA SER A 34 -0.59 10.61 -14.17
C SER A 34 -1.22 11.26 -12.93
N PHE A 35 -2.36 11.94 -13.10
CA PHE A 35 -3.09 12.50 -11.97
C PHE A 35 -3.65 11.42 -11.02
N ILE A 36 -4.20 10.33 -11.56
CA ILE A 36 -4.63 9.18 -10.76
C ILE A 36 -3.44 8.57 -10.00
N GLU A 37 -2.30 8.39 -10.66
CA GLU A 37 -1.09 7.87 -10.01
C GLU A 37 -0.66 8.76 -8.83
N LEU A 38 -0.61 10.08 -9.02
CA LEU A 38 -0.24 11.00 -7.93
C LEU A 38 -1.27 11.04 -6.80
N LEU A 39 -2.57 10.88 -7.09
CA LEU A 39 -3.60 10.77 -6.05
C LEU A 39 -3.42 9.50 -5.20
N CYS A 40 -3.03 8.39 -5.81
CA CYS A 40 -2.71 7.16 -5.09
C CYS A 40 -1.48 7.33 -4.19
N ILE A 41 -0.45 8.04 -4.66
CA ILE A 41 0.75 8.37 -3.87
C ILE A 41 0.41 9.30 -2.70
N ASP A 42 -0.48 10.27 -2.93
CA ASP A 42 -0.99 11.19 -1.90
C ASP A 42 -1.86 10.48 -0.83
N GLY A 43 -2.48 9.35 -1.20
CA GLY A 43 -3.39 8.61 -0.35
C GLY A 43 -4.84 9.09 -0.40
N ASP A 44 -5.20 9.93 -1.38
CA ASP A 44 -6.56 10.35 -1.70
C ASP A 44 -7.25 9.30 -2.60
N PHE A 45 -7.50 8.14 -1.99
CA PHE A 45 -8.06 6.96 -2.66
C PHE A 45 -9.49 7.18 -3.16
N GLU A 46 -10.28 7.98 -2.45
CA GLU A 46 -11.65 8.32 -2.86
C GLU A 46 -11.64 9.12 -4.17
N ARG A 47 -10.78 10.14 -4.26
CA ARG A 47 -10.64 10.93 -5.48
C ARG A 47 -9.98 10.15 -6.61
N ALA A 48 -9.00 9.28 -6.30
CA ALA A 48 -8.39 8.40 -7.28
C ALA A 48 -9.44 7.47 -7.93
N ASP A 49 -10.31 6.84 -7.12
CA ASP A 49 -11.39 5.98 -7.63
C ASP A 49 -12.41 6.77 -8.48
N ALA A 50 -12.76 7.99 -8.05
CA ALA A 50 -13.64 8.87 -8.82
C ALA A 50 -13.04 9.23 -10.20
N GLN A 51 -11.74 9.53 -10.25
CA GLN A 51 -11.03 9.79 -11.52
C GLN A 51 -10.92 8.54 -12.38
N LEU A 52 -10.72 7.37 -11.79
CA LEU A 52 -10.72 6.09 -12.53
C LEU A 52 -12.09 5.81 -13.17
N MET A 53 -13.18 6.01 -12.43
CA MET A 53 -14.54 5.87 -12.98
C MET A 53 -14.81 6.87 -14.11
N GLN A 54 -14.32 8.10 -13.99
CA GLN A 54 -14.45 9.10 -15.05
C GLN A 54 -13.62 8.70 -16.29
N SER A 55 -12.39 8.25 -16.10
CA SER A 55 -11.49 7.81 -17.18
C SER A 55 -12.06 6.62 -17.93
N ILE A 56 -12.73 5.67 -17.26
CA ILE A 56 -13.43 4.55 -17.93
C ILE A 56 -14.55 5.05 -18.87
N LYS A 57 -15.27 6.12 -18.47
CA LYS A 57 -16.33 6.69 -19.30
C LYS A 57 -15.78 7.46 -20.51
N LEU A 58 -14.64 8.14 -20.34
CA LEU A 58 -14.03 8.97 -21.37
C LEU A 58 -13.16 8.15 -22.35
N PHE A 59 -12.52 7.10 -21.87
CA PHE A 59 -11.58 6.25 -22.60
C PHE A 59 -11.85 4.75 -22.33
N PRO A 60 -12.97 4.19 -22.84
CA PRO A 60 -13.34 2.80 -22.61
C PRO A 60 -12.28 1.77 -23.02
N GLU A 61 -11.40 2.13 -23.96
CA GLU A 61 -10.27 1.31 -24.41
C GLU A 61 -9.26 0.98 -23.29
N TYR A 62 -9.19 1.80 -22.23
CA TYR A 62 -8.30 1.59 -21.08
C TYR A 62 -8.98 0.88 -19.90
N LEU A 63 -10.21 0.36 -20.09
CA LEU A 63 -10.98 -0.31 -19.04
C LEU A 63 -10.18 -1.39 -18.28
N PRO A 64 -9.40 -2.29 -18.92
CA PRO A 64 -8.66 -3.31 -18.17
C PRO A 64 -7.67 -2.72 -17.17
N GLY A 65 -6.88 -1.73 -17.59
CA GLY A 65 -5.89 -1.05 -16.73
C GLY A 65 -6.56 -0.25 -15.62
N ALA A 66 -7.62 0.51 -15.94
CA ALA A 66 -8.37 1.26 -14.96
C ALA A 66 -9.04 0.35 -13.91
N SER A 67 -9.62 -0.77 -14.33
CA SER A 67 -10.23 -1.75 -13.42
C SER A 67 -9.19 -2.37 -12.48
N GLN A 68 -8.02 -2.75 -13.02
CA GLN A 68 -6.92 -3.27 -12.19
C GLN A 68 -6.44 -2.23 -11.17
N LEU A 69 -6.36 -0.96 -11.56
CA LEU A 69 -5.94 0.10 -10.64
C LEU A 69 -6.98 0.34 -9.55
N ARG A 70 -8.28 0.26 -9.86
CA ARG A 70 -9.35 0.34 -8.84
C ARG A 70 -9.23 -0.76 -7.79
N HIS A 71 -8.84 -1.97 -8.19
CA HIS A 71 -8.57 -3.04 -7.23
C HIS A 71 -7.37 -2.71 -6.32
N LEU A 72 -6.30 -2.14 -6.86
CA LEU A 72 -5.17 -1.70 -6.03
C LEU A 72 -5.56 -0.56 -5.08
N VAL A 73 -6.36 0.41 -5.54
CA VAL A 73 -6.90 1.50 -4.69
C VAL A 73 -7.74 0.92 -3.55
N LYS A 74 -8.61 -0.06 -3.84
CA LYS A 74 -9.40 -0.76 -2.81
C LYS A 74 -8.51 -1.46 -1.77
N ALA A 75 -7.45 -2.14 -2.21
CA ALA A 75 -6.52 -2.80 -1.29
C ALA A 75 -5.74 -1.77 -0.44
N ALA A 76 -5.32 -0.65 -1.04
CA ALA A 76 -4.65 0.42 -0.32
C ALA A 76 -5.57 1.10 0.72
N GLN A 77 -6.85 1.29 0.41
CA GLN A 77 -7.85 1.75 1.37
C GLN A 77 -8.00 0.75 2.52
N ALA A 78 -8.10 -0.55 2.23
CA ALA A 78 -8.18 -1.59 3.25
C ALA A 78 -6.94 -1.59 4.17
N ARG A 79 -5.73 -1.33 3.64
CA ARG A 79 -4.51 -1.14 4.45
C ARG A 79 -4.63 0.08 5.37
N LYS A 80 -5.09 1.22 4.85
CA LYS A 80 -5.30 2.44 5.64
C LYS A 80 -6.29 2.20 6.78
N ASP A 81 -7.38 1.48 6.51
CA ASP A 81 -8.37 1.12 7.52
C ASP A 81 -7.78 0.16 8.58
N PHE A 82 -6.94 -0.79 8.16
CA PHE A 82 -6.29 -1.75 9.06
C PHE A 82 -5.37 -1.07 10.07
N ILE A 83 -4.56 -0.11 9.60
CA ILE A 83 -3.68 0.69 10.46
C ILE A 83 -4.49 1.49 11.50
N ASN A 84 -5.72 1.87 11.17
CA ASN A 84 -6.65 2.53 12.09
C ASN A 84 -7.47 1.56 12.96
N GLY A 85 -7.13 0.27 12.98
CA GLY A 85 -7.73 -0.74 13.85
C GLY A 85 -8.89 -1.54 13.23
N ALA A 86 -9.19 -1.38 11.93
CA ALA A 86 -10.19 -2.22 11.27
C ALA A 86 -9.64 -3.64 10.98
N ALA A 87 -10.48 -4.66 11.06
CA ALA A 87 -10.13 -6.03 10.64
C ALA A 87 -10.23 -6.22 9.11
N SER A 88 -9.58 -5.35 8.34
CA SER A 88 -9.66 -5.31 6.86
C SER A 88 -8.53 -6.08 6.15
N ALA A 89 -7.48 -6.47 6.87
CA ALA A 89 -6.38 -7.28 6.34
C ALA A 89 -6.74 -8.77 6.28
N LYS A 90 -6.36 -9.43 5.18
CA LYS A 90 -6.36 -10.90 5.09
C LYS A 90 -4.99 -11.41 5.52
N VAL A 91 -4.92 -12.05 6.67
CA VAL A 91 -3.65 -12.59 7.16
C VAL A 91 -3.52 -14.04 6.73
N LEU A 92 -2.35 -14.40 6.21
CA LEU A 92 -2.01 -15.79 5.93
C LEU A 92 -1.38 -16.42 7.18
N GLY A 93 -1.93 -17.53 7.66
CA GLY A 93 -1.38 -18.26 8.81
C GLY A 93 -2.27 -18.16 10.04
N ASP A 94 -1.65 -17.94 11.21
CA ASP A 94 -2.31 -18.03 12.51
C ASP A 94 -3.32 -16.88 12.75
N GLU A 95 -4.58 -17.26 13.00
CA GLU A 95 -5.67 -16.33 13.31
C GLU A 95 -5.49 -15.61 14.66
N GLU A 96 -4.79 -16.20 15.63
CA GLU A 96 -4.56 -15.57 16.93
C GLU A 96 -3.52 -14.45 16.83
N LEU A 97 -2.42 -14.67 16.10
CA LEU A 97 -1.41 -13.63 15.87
C LEU A 97 -1.99 -12.45 15.06
N THR A 98 -2.93 -12.74 14.17
CA THR A 98 -3.71 -11.72 13.45
C THR A 98 -4.50 -10.82 14.40
N LYS A 99 -5.16 -11.38 15.40
CA LYS A 99 -5.90 -10.60 16.40
C LYS A 99 -4.97 -9.73 17.23
N GLU A 100 -3.77 -10.22 17.54
CA GLU A 100 -2.75 -9.45 18.25
C GLU A 100 -2.26 -8.25 17.44
N LEU A 101 -2.02 -8.40 16.14
CA LEU A 101 -1.67 -7.29 15.25
C LEU A 101 -2.76 -6.23 15.16
N VAL A 102 -4.04 -6.64 15.03
CA VAL A 102 -5.16 -5.69 15.04
C VAL A 102 -5.24 -4.94 16.37
N ARG A 103 -5.09 -5.65 17.49
CA ARG A 103 -5.07 -5.03 18.83
C ARG A 103 -3.89 -4.10 19.02
N PHE A 104 -2.72 -4.43 18.48
CA PHE A 104 -1.54 -3.58 18.53
C PHE A 104 -1.78 -2.26 17.80
N ASN A 105 -2.30 -2.30 16.57
CA ASN A 105 -2.65 -1.09 15.82
C ASN A 105 -3.74 -0.25 16.52
N LEU A 106 -4.75 -0.91 17.11
CA LEU A 106 -5.78 -0.23 17.89
C LEU A 106 -5.21 0.47 19.13
N ALA A 107 -4.35 -0.20 19.89
CA ALA A 107 -3.70 0.36 21.07
C ALA A 107 -2.83 1.58 20.69
N LEU A 108 -2.07 1.49 19.59
CA LEU A 108 -1.31 2.63 19.06
C LEU A 108 -2.22 3.79 18.66
N GLY A 109 -3.31 3.52 17.94
CA GLY A 109 -4.29 4.53 17.53
C GLY A 109 -4.96 5.23 18.70
N ASN A 110 -5.23 4.49 19.78
CA ASN A 110 -5.81 5.00 21.03
C ASN A 110 -4.78 5.63 21.98
N GLN A 111 -3.49 5.66 21.61
CA GLN A 111 -2.38 6.15 22.46
C GLN A 111 -2.19 5.32 23.76
N GLU A 112 -2.58 4.05 23.75
CA GLU A 112 -2.41 3.08 24.84
C GLU A 112 -1.00 2.46 24.76
N TYR A 113 0.03 3.29 24.92
CA TYR A 113 1.43 2.88 24.63
C TYR A 113 1.96 1.72 25.46
N GLU A 114 1.48 1.55 26.70
CA GLU A 114 1.86 0.42 27.55
C GLU A 114 1.32 -0.91 26.99
N GLU A 115 0.06 -0.94 26.56
CA GLU A 115 -0.53 -2.12 25.91
C GLU A 115 0.12 -2.36 24.55
N ALA A 116 0.36 -1.30 23.76
CA ALA A 116 1.05 -1.42 22.48
C ALA A 116 2.45 -2.02 22.66
N SER A 117 3.22 -1.54 23.64
CA SER A 117 4.55 -2.09 23.95
C SER A 117 4.47 -3.55 24.38
N ARG A 118 3.52 -3.92 25.24
CA ARG A 118 3.33 -5.32 25.66
C ARG A 118 2.99 -6.24 24.49
N LEU A 119 2.11 -5.78 23.60
CA LEU A 119 1.70 -6.53 22.40
C LEU A 119 2.87 -6.67 21.42
N SER A 120 3.66 -5.62 21.16
CA SER A 120 4.79 -5.71 20.22
C SER A 120 5.84 -6.72 20.68
N HIS A 121 6.18 -6.75 21.97
CA HIS A 121 7.11 -7.75 22.51
C HIS A 121 6.57 -9.17 22.34
N ARG A 122 5.29 -9.39 22.66
CA ARG A 122 4.65 -10.70 22.50
C ARG A 122 4.62 -11.15 21.05
N ILE A 123 4.29 -10.26 20.12
CA ILE A 123 4.29 -10.55 18.67
C ILE A 123 5.70 -10.95 18.21
N GLU A 124 6.74 -10.23 18.65
CA GLU A 124 8.12 -10.56 18.30
C GLU A 124 8.59 -11.88 18.92
N GLU A 125 8.25 -12.17 20.18
CA GLU A 125 8.59 -13.44 20.83
C GLU A 125 8.00 -14.66 20.09
N HIS A 126 6.85 -14.49 19.44
CA HIS A 126 6.19 -15.54 18.66
C HIS A 126 6.61 -15.55 17.18
N ARG A 127 7.40 -14.57 16.72
CA ARG A 127 7.84 -14.50 15.33
C ARG A 127 8.76 -15.68 15.02
N THR A 128 8.41 -16.41 13.96
CA THR A 128 9.30 -17.44 13.42
C THR A 128 10.48 -16.79 12.70
N ILE A 129 11.68 -16.94 13.27
CA ILE A 129 12.94 -16.55 12.63
C ILE A 129 13.15 -17.38 11.36
N LYS A 130 13.50 -16.72 10.26
CA LYS A 130 13.78 -17.39 8.99
C LYS A 130 14.92 -16.70 8.25
N GLY A 131 15.94 -17.49 7.92
CA GLY A 131 17.04 -17.05 7.08
C GLY A 131 16.69 -16.99 5.59
N PHE A 132 17.35 -16.08 4.87
CA PHE A 132 17.17 -15.86 3.44
C PHE A 132 18.51 -15.73 2.74
N ASN A 133 18.58 -16.22 1.49
CA ASN A 133 19.61 -15.78 0.56
C ASN A 133 19.08 -14.55 -0.18
N VAL A 134 19.70 -13.40 0.05
CA VAL A 134 19.36 -12.14 -0.61
C VAL A 134 20.49 -11.80 -1.57
N ASN A 135 20.22 -11.94 -2.87
CA ASN A 135 21.18 -11.62 -3.94
C ASN A 135 22.56 -12.26 -3.75
N GLY A 136 22.59 -13.55 -3.36
CA GLY A 136 23.82 -14.31 -3.15
C GLY A 136 24.40 -14.22 -1.74
N THR A 137 23.86 -13.36 -0.88
CA THR A 137 24.30 -13.23 0.53
C THR A 137 23.32 -13.93 1.46
N ASN A 138 23.80 -14.81 2.33
CA ASN A 138 22.96 -15.50 3.32
C ASN A 138 22.80 -14.64 4.58
N TYR A 139 21.56 -14.53 5.05
CA TYR A 139 21.18 -13.92 6.31
C TYR A 139 20.42 -14.96 7.15
N GLU A 140 20.61 -14.93 8.46
CA GLU A 140 20.00 -15.89 9.39
C GLU A 140 18.56 -15.50 9.78
N ASP A 141 18.20 -14.23 9.58
CA ASP A 141 16.87 -13.70 9.87
C ASP A 141 16.49 -12.57 8.90
N ALA A 142 15.20 -12.33 8.76
CA ALA A 142 14.63 -11.19 8.07
C ALA A 142 13.35 -10.72 8.77
N ARG A 143 13.27 -9.41 9.00
CA ARG A 143 12.08 -8.72 9.50
C ARG A 143 12.05 -7.28 8.98
N ASP A 144 10.86 -6.72 8.92
CA ASP A 144 10.70 -5.27 8.82
C ASP A 144 11.20 -4.61 10.13
N ILE A 145 11.72 -3.40 9.98
CA ILE A 145 12.17 -2.55 11.08
C ILE A 145 10.95 -1.97 11.83
N ASP A 146 9.83 -1.77 11.13
CA ASP A 146 8.58 -1.28 11.72
C ASP A 146 7.91 -2.38 12.55
N ASP A 147 7.74 -2.16 13.85
CA ASP A 147 7.08 -3.12 14.76
C ASP A 147 5.61 -3.39 14.41
N ARG A 148 4.96 -2.54 13.59
CA ARG A 148 3.60 -2.78 13.07
C ARG A 148 3.55 -3.87 12.01
N LEU A 149 4.67 -4.13 11.33
CA LEU A 149 4.80 -5.20 10.36
C LEU A 149 5.67 -6.33 10.91
N GLY A 150 6.84 -6.02 11.44
CA GLY A 150 7.79 -6.97 12.02
C GLY A 150 8.05 -8.16 11.09
N GLY A 151 7.52 -9.32 11.45
CA GLY A 151 7.66 -10.56 10.68
C GLY A 151 6.77 -10.69 9.44
N TYR A 152 6.14 -9.62 8.95
CA TYR A 152 5.18 -9.66 7.85
C TYR A 152 5.58 -8.78 6.66
N ILE A 153 5.18 -9.19 5.46
CA ILE A 153 5.13 -8.33 4.27
C ILE A 153 3.69 -8.00 3.90
N GLU A 154 3.53 -6.88 3.22
CA GLU A 154 2.25 -6.40 2.70
C GLU A 154 2.10 -6.76 1.22
N LEU A 155 0.92 -7.25 0.83
CA LEU A 155 0.60 -7.52 -0.58
C LEU A 155 -0.78 -6.97 -0.94
N PHE A 156 -0.88 -6.36 -2.11
CA PHE A 156 -2.16 -6.04 -2.75
C PHE A 156 -2.44 -7.05 -3.85
N SER A 157 -3.51 -7.84 -3.68
CA SER A 157 -3.85 -8.84 -4.69
C SER A 157 -4.58 -8.22 -5.88
N THR A 158 -4.54 -8.89 -7.03
CA THR A 158 -5.25 -8.47 -8.24
C THR A 158 -6.77 -8.39 -8.06
N ALA A 159 -7.32 -9.09 -7.05
CA ALA A 159 -8.73 -9.03 -6.64
C ALA A 159 -9.04 -7.88 -5.66
N GLY A 160 -8.07 -7.01 -5.37
CA GLY A 160 -8.23 -5.84 -4.52
C GLY A 160 -8.38 -6.17 -3.04
N ASN A 161 -7.67 -7.19 -2.57
CA ASN A 161 -7.54 -7.49 -1.14
C ASN A 161 -6.16 -7.07 -0.64
N TYR A 162 -6.12 -6.54 0.57
CA TYR A 162 -4.89 -6.32 1.33
C TYR A 162 -4.54 -7.57 2.13
N PHE A 163 -3.31 -8.05 1.98
CA PHE A 163 -2.79 -9.20 2.69
C PHE A 163 -1.59 -8.84 3.57
N LEU A 164 -1.55 -9.48 4.73
CA LEU A 164 -0.35 -9.60 5.54
C LEU A 164 0.14 -11.05 5.43
N VAL A 165 1.36 -11.21 4.94
CA VAL A 165 1.98 -12.54 4.73
C VAL A 165 3.18 -12.67 5.64
N PRO A 166 3.24 -13.70 6.50
CA PRO A 166 4.41 -13.95 7.32
C PRO A 166 5.64 -14.15 6.42
N ILE A 167 6.71 -13.43 6.72
CA ILE A 167 8.03 -13.58 6.08
C ILE A 167 8.46 -15.05 6.15
N SER A 168 8.21 -15.72 7.28
CA SER A 168 8.50 -17.15 7.47
C SER A 168 7.83 -18.08 6.44
N SER A 169 6.73 -17.64 5.82
CA SER A 169 6.00 -18.41 4.80
C SER A 169 6.56 -18.23 3.38
N ILE A 170 7.41 -17.23 3.16
CA ILE A 170 7.97 -16.90 1.84
C ILE A 170 9.02 -17.96 1.45
N HIS A 171 8.85 -18.59 0.29
CA HIS A 171 9.89 -19.43 -0.31
C HIS A 171 10.79 -18.61 -1.24
N THR A 172 10.18 -17.80 -2.10
CA THR A 172 10.86 -16.90 -3.03
C THR A 172 10.11 -15.58 -3.09
N LEU A 173 10.86 -14.49 -3.22
CA LEU A 173 10.32 -13.15 -3.43
C LEU A 173 11.16 -12.47 -4.50
N GLU A 174 10.49 -11.97 -5.53
CA GLU A 174 11.10 -11.16 -6.58
C GLU A 174 10.46 -9.78 -6.56
N VAL A 175 11.28 -8.75 -6.40
CA VAL A 175 10.85 -7.36 -6.48
C VAL A 175 11.34 -6.78 -7.80
N LYS A 176 10.40 -6.39 -8.67
CA LYS A 176 10.72 -5.81 -9.98
C LYS A 176 11.05 -4.32 -9.84
N ALA A 177 11.88 -3.81 -10.74
CA ALA A 177 12.13 -2.37 -10.83
C ALA A 177 10.83 -1.65 -11.22
N PRO A 178 10.54 -0.47 -10.64
CA PRO A 178 9.36 0.32 -10.99
C PRO A 178 9.45 0.81 -12.45
N THR A 179 8.36 0.68 -13.20
CA THR A 179 8.26 1.14 -14.61
C THR A 179 7.22 2.25 -14.81
N SER A 180 6.51 2.63 -13.76
CA SER A 180 5.51 3.68 -13.69
C SER A 180 5.66 4.43 -12.36
N LEU A 181 4.86 5.50 -12.15
CA LEU A 181 4.84 6.21 -10.87
C LEU A 181 4.23 5.35 -9.74
N LEU A 182 3.30 4.46 -10.10
CA LEU A 182 2.80 3.37 -9.26
C LEU A 182 3.47 2.04 -9.59
#